data_AF-A0A8I1UD59-F1
#
_entry.id   AF-A0A8I1UD59-F1
#
_cell.length_a   1.000
_cell.length_b   1.000
_cell.length_c   1.000
_cell.angle_alpha   90.00
_cell.angle_beta   90.00
_cell.angle_gamma   90.00
#
_symmetry.space_group_name_H-M   'P 1'
#
loop_
_entity.id
_entity.type
_entity.pdbx_description
1 polymer ?
#
loop_
_entity_poly.entity_id
_entity_poly.type
_entity_poly.pdbx_seq_one_letter_code
_entity_poly.pdbx_strand_id
1 'polypeptide(L)'
;MTPTPTCFRELILALGGPAKAADKTGLRREHLTVMSSRDSIAPEHWPALETAAADAGLCVDASDFARWRADKAEARRAAETAAA
;
A
#
# COMPACT_ATOMS: atom_id res chain seq x y z
N MET A 1 -15.78 12.84 0.77
CA MET A 1 -14.39 12.72 0.28
C MET A 1 -13.79 11.51 0.96
N THR A 2 -13.38 10.51 0.20
CA THR A 2 -12.57 9.41 0.74
C THR A 2 -11.20 10.00 1.11
N PRO A 3 -10.70 9.82 2.34
CA PRO A 3 -9.40 10.35 2.71
C PRO A 3 -8.32 9.76 1.78
N THR A 4 -7.36 10.59 1.38
CA THR A 4 -6.18 10.13 0.63
C THR A 4 -5.42 9.13 1.51
N PRO A 5 -5.16 7.91 1.02
CA PRO A 5 -4.47 6.91 1.82
C PRO A 5 -3.04 7.36 2.12
N THR A 6 -2.59 7.09 3.34
CA THR A 6 -1.27 7.47 3.83
C THR A 6 -0.28 6.30 3.91
N CYS A 7 -0.75 5.08 3.63
CA CYS A 7 0.05 3.86 3.58
C CYS A 7 -0.62 2.79 2.69
N PHE A 8 0.08 1.68 2.44
CA PHE A 8 -0.41 0.59 1.59
C PHE A 8 -1.67 -0.06 2.15
N ARG A 9 -1.76 -0.21 3.48
CA ARG A 9 -2.93 -0.77 4.14
C ARG A 9 -4.16 0.09 3.89
N GLU A 10 -4.06 1.40 4.05
CA GLU A 10 -5.17 2.33 3.80
C GLU A 10 -5.58 2.32 2.33
N LEU A 11 -4.63 2.26 1.40
CA LEU A 11 -4.93 2.12 -0.02
C LEU A 11 -5.75 0.87 -0.30
N ILE A 12 -5.34 -0.29 0.20
CA ILE A 12 -6.06 -1.56 -0.01
C ILE A 12 -7.46 -1.49 0.61
N LEU A 13 -7.63 -0.86 1.77
CA LEU A 13 -8.94 -0.65 2.38
C LEU A 13 -9.82 0.29 1.55
N ALA A 14 -9.26 1.39 1.03
CA ALA A 14 -9.94 2.35 0.16
C ALA A 14 -10.38 1.72 -1.18
N LEU A 15 -9.62 0.74 -1.68
CA LEU A 15 -9.99 -0.07 -2.85
C LEU A 15 -11.13 -1.08 -2.57
N GLY A 16 -11.61 -1.16 -1.32
CA GLY A 16 -12.68 -2.07 -0.90
C GLY A 16 -12.18 -3.35 -0.23
N GLY A 17 -10.94 -3.34 0.28
CA GLY A 17 -10.30 -4.45 0.97
C GLY A 17 -9.57 -5.43 0.04
N PRO A 18 -8.87 -6.43 0.60
CA PRO A 18 -8.00 -7.33 -0.18
C PRO A 18 -8.71 -8.13 -1.27
N ALA A 19 -10.00 -8.45 -1.09
CA ALA A 19 -10.79 -9.15 -2.11
C ALA A 19 -11.04 -8.25 -3.32
N LYS A 20 -11.65 -7.07 -3.14
CA LYS A 20 -11.92 -6.14 -4.24
C LYS A 20 -10.64 -5.59 -4.88
N ALA A 21 -9.59 -5.38 -4.09
CA ALA A 21 -8.29 -4.98 -4.60
C ALA A 21 -7.67 -6.08 -5.48
N ALA A 22 -7.89 -7.37 -5.18
CA ALA A 22 -7.42 -8.47 -6.02
C ALA A 22 -8.08 -8.44 -7.41
N ASP A 23 -9.40 -8.24 -7.46
CA ASP A 23 -10.14 -8.13 -8.71
C ASP A 23 -9.66 -6.96 -9.58
N LYS A 24 -9.32 -5.82 -8.95
CA LYS A 24 -8.84 -4.62 -9.67
C LYS A 24 -7.40 -4.71 -10.15
N THR A 25 -6.52 -5.34 -9.36
CA THR A 25 -5.08 -5.36 -9.62
C THR A 25 -4.60 -6.61 -10.35
N GLY A 26 -5.44 -7.65 -10.43
CA GLY A 26 -5.05 -8.97 -10.93
C GLY A 26 -4.13 -9.74 -9.97
N LEU A 27 -3.84 -9.20 -8.79
CA LEU A 27 -3.03 -9.85 -7.77
C LEU A 27 -3.84 -10.88 -7.00
N ARG A 28 -3.18 -11.94 -6.51
CA ARG A 28 -3.86 -12.92 -5.64
C ARG A 28 -4.28 -12.25 -4.33
N ARG A 29 -5.53 -12.51 -3.90
CA ARG A 29 -6.07 -12.04 -2.62
C ARG A 29 -5.17 -12.36 -1.43
N GLU A 30 -4.57 -13.55 -1.39
CA GLU A 30 -3.67 -13.97 -0.32
C GLU A 30 -2.41 -13.09 -0.25
N HIS A 31 -1.81 -12.77 -1.41
CA HIS A 31 -0.69 -11.84 -1.49
C HIS A 31 -1.07 -10.46 -0.98
N LEU A 32 -2.19 -9.91 -1.45
CA LEU A 32 -2.67 -8.61 -0.97
C LEU A 32 -2.98 -8.61 0.53
N THR A 33 -3.49 -9.72 1.07
CA THR A 33 -3.76 -9.84 2.51
C THR A 33 -2.46 -9.81 3.31
N VAL A 34 -1.44 -10.57 2.89
CA VAL A 34 -0.13 -10.57 3.55
C VAL A 34 0.56 -9.22 3.42
N MET A 35 0.55 -8.62 2.23
CA MET A 35 1.17 -7.32 1.98
C MET A 35 0.47 -6.18 2.72
N SER A 36 -0.86 -6.22 2.81
CA SER A 36 -1.67 -5.27 3.60
C SER A 36 -1.39 -5.39 5.09
N SER A 37 -1.37 -6.63 5.63
CA SER A 37 -1.05 -6.87 7.04
C SER A 37 0.37 -6.44 7.39
N ARG A 38 1.30 -6.60 6.45
CA ARG A 38 2.67 -6.13 6.61
C ARG A 38 2.79 -4.65 6.32
N ASP A 39 1.79 -3.96 5.78
CA ASP A 39 1.91 -2.61 5.24
C ASP A 39 3.15 -2.45 4.34
N SER A 40 3.32 -3.37 3.39
CA SER A 40 4.47 -3.38 2.48
C SER A 40 4.13 -4.11 1.19
N ILE A 41 4.25 -3.40 0.07
CA ILE A 41 4.06 -3.93 -1.27
C ILE A 41 5.39 -3.87 -2.03
N ALA A 42 5.72 -4.94 -2.75
CA ALA A 42 6.88 -4.99 -3.63
C ALA A 42 6.73 -4.01 -4.81
N PRO A 43 7.79 -3.32 -5.26
CA PRO A 43 7.70 -2.31 -6.32
C PRO A 43 7.13 -2.84 -7.64
N GLU A 44 7.31 -4.12 -7.93
CA GLU A 44 6.73 -4.80 -9.09
C GLU A 44 5.19 -4.75 -9.15
N HIS A 45 4.52 -4.55 -8.01
CA HIS A 45 3.06 -4.49 -7.92
C HIS A 45 2.51 -3.06 -7.86
N TRP A 46 3.39 -2.06 -7.78
CA TRP A 46 2.99 -0.65 -7.69
C TRP A 46 2.18 -0.17 -8.89
N PRO A 47 2.54 -0.47 -10.15
CA PRO A 47 1.78 0.01 -11.31
C PRO A 47 0.31 -0.49 -11.31
N ALA A 48 0.09 -1.73 -10.85
CA ALA A 48 -1.25 -2.29 -10.75
C ALA A 48 -2.09 -1.59 -9.67
N LEU A 49 -1.47 -1.25 -8.54
CA LEU A 49 -2.13 -0.48 -7.48
C LEU A 49 -2.40 0.96 -7.88
N GLU A 50 -1.46 1.62 -8.56
CA GLU A 50 -1.61 2.97 -9.09
C GLU A 50 -2.79 3.06 -10.04
N THR A 51 -2.88 2.11 -10.99
CA THR A 51 -4.01 2.03 -11.92
C THR A 51 -5.34 1.83 -11.18
N ALA A 52 -5.39 0.85 -10.26
CA ALA A 52 -6.59 0.58 -9.46
C ALA A 52 -7.00 1.77 -8.58
N ALA A 53 -6.03 2.56 -8.12
CA ALA A 53 -6.26 3.77 -7.34
C ALA A 53 -6.80 4.91 -8.20
N ALA A 54 -6.22 5.14 -9.37
CA ALA A 54 -6.71 6.11 -10.34
C ALA A 54 -8.15 5.79 -10.78
N ASP A 55 -8.47 4.52 -11.05
CA ASP A 55 -9.83 4.06 -11.36
C ASP A 55 -10.81 4.29 -10.20
N ALA A 56 -10.32 4.28 -8.97
CA ALA A 56 -11.10 4.58 -7.77
C ALA A 56 -11.18 6.09 -7.45
N GLY A 57 -10.56 6.96 -8.26
CA GLY A 57 -10.48 8.40 -8.01
C GLY A 57 -9.55 8.76 -6.84
N LEU A 58 -8.61 7.89 -6.48
CA LEU A 58 -7.58 8.14 -5.48
C LEU A 58 -6.35 8.71 -6.17
N CYS A 59 -5.89 9.87 -5.72
CA CYS A 59 -4.65 10.50 -6.20
C CYS A 59 -3.45 9.92 -5.43
N VAL A 60 -2.93 8.79 -5.89
CA VAL A 60 -1.66 8.22 -5.41
C VAL A 60 -0.82 7.76 -6.59
N ASP A 61 0.49 7.97 -6.50
CA ASP A 61 1.44 7.60 -7.54
C ASP A 61 2.67 6.87 -6.98
N ALA A 62 3.60 6.50 -7.86
CA ALA A 62 4.83 5.81 -7.47
C ALA A 62 5.68 6.55 -6.42
N SER A 63 5.61 7.89 -6.37
CA SER A 63 6.32 8.72 -5.38
C SER A 63 5.72 8.53 -3.99
N ASP A 64 4.39 8.41 -3.88
CA ASP A 64 3.73 8.09 -2.62
C ASP A 64 4.14 6.71 -2.11
N PHE A 65 4.19 5.72 -3.00
CA PHE A 65 4.60 4.36 -2.62
C PHE A 65 6.05 4.29 -2.15
N ALA A 66 6.94 5.04 -2.81
CA ALA A 66 8.33 5.18 -2.40
C ALA A 66 8.43 5.86 -1.02
N ARG A 67 7.67 6.93 -0.79
CA ARG A 67 7.58 7.63 0.49
C ARG A 67 7.11 6.70 1.60
N TRP A 68 5.98 5.99 1.42
CA TRP A 68 5.46 5.07 2.45
C TRP A 68 6.45 3.96 2.82
N ARG A 69 7.20 3.44 1.84
CA ARG A 69 8.29 2.48 2.14
C ARG A 69 9.43 3.12 2.90
N ALA A 70 9.81 4.35 2.58
CA ALA A 70 10.88 5.07 3.27
C ALA A 70 10.50 5.39 4.71
N ASP A 71 9.31 5.97 4.94
CA ASP A 71 8.76 6.27 6.28
C ASP A 71 8.78 5.03 7.18
N LYS A 72 8.34 3.88 6.63
CA LYS A 72 8.32 2.64 7.38
C LYS A 72 9.72 2.09 7.68
N ALA A 73 10.67 2.25 6.76
CA ALA A 73 12.06 1.86 6.98
C ALA A 73 12.70 2.74 8.06
N GLU A 74 12.39 4.04 8.07
CA GLU A 74 12.83 4.98 9.10
C GLU A 74 12.26 4.62 10.47
N ALA A 75 10.95 4.40 10.55
CA ALA A 75 10.28 3.98 11.79
C ALA A 75 10.88 2.69 12.37
N ARG A 76 11.23 1.73 11.49
CA ARG A 76 11.91 0.50 11.90
C ARG A 76 13.31 0.78 12.49
N ARG A 77 14.13 1.60 11.82
CA ARG A 77 15.47 1.96 12.30
C ARG A 77 15.41 2.71 13.63
N ALA A 78 14.44 3.61 13.79
CA ALA A 78 14.21 4.32 15.05
C ALA A 78 13.84 3.36 16.18
N ALA A 79 12.97 2.37 15.92
CA ALA A 79 12.60 1.34 16.88
C ALA A 79 13.79 0.44 17.26
N GLU A 80 14.62 0.04 16.29
CA GLU A 80 15.85 -0.73 16.51
C GLU A 80 16.86 0.06 17.36
N THR A 81 16.94 1.38 17.17
CA THR A 81 17.82 2.27 17.95
C THR A 81 17.31 2.49 19.37
N ALA A 82 15.99 2.60 19.56
CA ALA A 82 15.37 2.76 20.88
C ALA A 82 15.38 1.48 21.73
N ALA A 83 15.58 0.32 21.11
CA ALA A 83 15.67 -0.98 21.77
C ALA A 83 17.12 -1.45 22.03
N ALA A 84 18.12 -0.68 21.58
CA ALA A 84 19.55 -0.92 21.78
C ALA A 84 20.08 -0.12 22.97
#